data_AF-A0A966KRF2-F1
#
_entry.id   AF-A0A966KRF2-F1
#
_cell.length_a   1.000
_cell.length_b   1.000
_cell.length_c   1.000
_cell.angle_alpha   90.00
_cell.angle_beta   90.00
_cell.angle_gamma   90.00
#
_symmetry.space_group_name_H-M   'P 1'
#
loop_
_entity.id
_entity.type
_entity.pdbx_description
1 polymer ?
#
loop_
_entity_poly.entity_id
_entity_poly.type
_entity_poly.pdbx_seq_one_letter_code
_entity_poly.pdbx_strand_id
1 'polypeptide(L)' 'AFGAERISLIIAGLEVPHTHLHVLPIRTEADIDFARADSSVPGEVLDDVARRLRVALGPDASD' A
#
# COMPACT_ATOMS: atom_id res chain seq x y z
N ALA A 1 -0.81 11.36 -0.02
CA ALA A 1 -1.05 10.74 -1.34
C ALA A 1 -2.51 10.32 -1.59
N PHE A 2 -3.20 9.64 -0.63
CA PHE A 2 -4.49 8.99 -0.91
C PHE A 2 -5.65 9.32 0.06
N GLY A 3 -5.46 10.20 1.05
CA GLY A 3 -6.53 10.63 1.96
C GLY A 3 -7.22 9.48 2.72
N ALA A 4 -6.45 8.50 3.18
CA ALA A 4 -6.99 7.33 3.87
C ALA A 4 -7.45 7.70 5.29
N GLU A 5 -8.70 7.40 5.63
CA GLU A 5 -9.24 7.62 6.98
C GLU A 5 -8.66 6.63 8.00
N ARG A 6 -8.40 5.39 7.57
CA ARG A 6 -7.82 4.32 8.38
C ARG A 6 -6.74 3.58 7.59
N ILE A 7 -5.78 3.03 8.32
CA ILE A 7 -4.67 2.27 7.78
C ILE A 7 -4.51 0.95 8.53
N SER A 8 -3.98 -0.05 7.83
CA SER A 8 -3.50 -1.31 8.42
C SER A 8 -1.98 -1.40 8.29
N LEU A 9 -1.33 -1.96 9.31
CA LEU A 9 0.08 -2.32 9.33
C LEU A 9 0.21 -3.79 9.75
N ILE A 10 0.76 -4.64 8.88
CA ILE A 10 0.80 -6.09 9.09
C ILE A 10 2.23 -6.62 8.87
N ILE A 11 2.64 -7.54 9.74
CA ILE A 11 3.83 -8.39 9.58
C ILE A 11 3.33 -9.83 9.45
N ALA A 12 3.40 -10.41 8.24
CA ALA A 12 2.94 -11.77 7.99
C ALA A 12 4.12 -12.75 7.83
N GLY A 13 4.94 -12.56 6.78
CA GLY A 13 6.19 -13.33 6.57
C GLY A 13 6.02 -14.80 6.16
N LEU A 14 4.80 -15.23 5.81
CA LEU A 14 4.53 -16.63 5.42
C LEU A 14 4.90 -16.94 3.98
N GLU A 15 4.80 -15.96 3.07
CA GLU A 15 5.03 -16.16 1.63
C GLU A 15 6.48 -15.89 1.22
N VAL A 16 7.11 -14.88 1.83
CA VAL A 16 8.46 -14.43 1.49
C VAL A 16 9.31 -14.38 2.77
N PRO A 17 10.42 -15.15 2.87
CA PRO A 17 11.25 -15.24 4.07
C PRO A 17 12.23 -14.05 4.19
N HIS A 18 11.72 -12.84 4.04
CA HIS A 18 12.42 -11.57 4.28
C HIS A 18 11.52 -10.67 5.09
N THR A 19 12.02 -10.00 6.12
CA THR A 19 11.20 -9.10 6.93
C THR A 19 10.65 -7.95 6.08
N HIS A 20 9.33 -7.84 6.01
CA HIS A 20 8.65 -6.75 5.32
C HIS A 20 7.38 -6.35 6.08
N LEU A 21 6.92 -5.12 5.81
CA LEU A 21 5.71 -4.55 6.38
C LEU A 21 4.70 -4.31 5.26
N HIS A 22 3.47 -4.80 5.43
CA HIS A 22 2.37 -4.40 4.56
C HIS A 22 1.71 -3.15 5.13
N VAL A 23 1.57 -2.11 4.31
CA VAL A 23 0.91 -0.84 4.67
C VAL A 23 -0.23 -0.62 3.69
N LEU A 24 -1.48 -0.62 4.17
CA LEU A 24 -2.66 -0.50 3.31
C LEU A 24 -3.65 0.55 3.84
N PRO A 25 -4.26 1.37 2.98
CA PRO A 25 -5.49 2.08 3.33
C PRO A 25 -6.63 1.07 3.46
N ILE A 26 -7.45 1.18 4.50
CA ILE A 26 -8.57 0.24 4.75
C ILE A 26 -9.86 0.98 5.06
N ARG A 27 -10.99 0.33 4.77
CA ARG A 27 -12.34 0.75 5.18
C ARG A 27 -13.02 -0.32 6.04
N THR A 28 -12.71 -1.58 5.78
CA THR A 28 -13.29 -2.74 6.48
C THR A 28 -12.21 -3.75 6.81
N GLU A 29 -12.50 -4.68 7.72
CA GLU A 29 -11.60 -5.80 8.03
C GLU A 29 -11.36 -6.70 6.82
N ALA A 30 -12.30 -6.81 5.87
CA ALA A 30 -12.11 -7.60 4.66
C ALA A 30 -10.98 -7.08 3.75
N ASP A 31 -10.54 -5.83 3.93
CA ASP A 31 -9.46 -5.25 3.13
C ASP A 31 -8.07 -5.80 3.50
N ILE A 32 -7.93 -6.54 4.61
CA ILE A 32 -6.66 -7.15 5.05
C ILE A 32 -6.52 -8.62 4.65
N ASP A 33 -7.53 -9.20 3.99
CA ASP A 33 -7.50 -10.57 3.51
C ASP A 33 -6.67 -10.68 2.22
N PHE A 34 -5.48 -11.29 2.32
CA PHE A 34 -4.55 -11.48 1.20
C PHE A 34 -5.14 -12.31 0.05
N ALA A 35 -6.14 -13.15 0.30
CA ALA A 35 -6.82 -13.91 -0.76
C ALA A 35 -7.60 -13.00 -1.73
N ARG A 36 -7.83 -11.73 -1.34
CA ARG A 36 -8.52 -10.72 -2.15
C ARG A 36 -7.57 -9.77 -2.88
N ALA A 37 -6.25 -9.99 -2.81
CA ALA A 37 -5.27 -9.17 -3.51
C ALA A 37 -5.48 -9.24 -5.04
N ASP A 38 -5.55 -8.08 -5.69
CA ASP A 38 -5.67 -8.01 -7.15
C ASP A 38 -4.29 -8.27 -7.81
N SER A 39 -4.17 -9.38 -8.51
CA SER A 39 -2.95 -9.79 -9.23
C SER A 39 -2.90 -9.30 -10.68
N SER A 40 -3.91 -8.53 -11.12
CA SER A 40 -4.11 -8.13 -12.51
C SER A 40 -4.12 -6.61 -12.73
N VAL A 41 -3.58 -5.84 -11.78
CA VAL A 41 -3.51 -4.37 -11.86
C VAL A 41 -2.64 -3.94 -13.05
N PRO A 42 -3.14 -3.07 -13.95
CA PRO A 42 -2.34 -2.56 -15.07
C PRO A 42 -1.11 -1.78 -14.62
N GLY A 43 -0.02 -1.89 -15.39
CA GLY A 43 1.26 -1.26 -15.04
C GLY A 43 1.18 0.27 -14.92
N GLU A 44 0.41 0.92 -15.79
CA GLU A 44 0.23 2.37 -15.77
C GLU A 44 -0.46 2.88 -14.50
N VAL A 45 -1.31 2.06 -13.88
CA VAL A 45 -1.96 2.38 -12.60
C VAL A 45 -0.92 2.33 -11.48
N LEU A 46 -0.07 1.31 -11.48
CA LEU A 46 1.03 1.18 -10.51
C LEU A 46 2.04 2.33 -10.64
N ASP A 47 2.34 2.76 -11.86
CA ASP A 47 3.24 3.88 -12.14
C ASP A 47 2.70 5.21 -11.59
N ASP A 48 1.40 5.51 -11.80
CA ASP A 48 0.79 6.71 -11.23
C ASP A 48 0.78 6.69 -9.70
N VAL A 49 0.44 5.55 -9.09
CA VAL A 49 0.48 5.35 -7.64
C VAL A 49 1.88 5.59 -7.10
N ALA A 50 2.90 5.01 -7.73
CA ALA A 50 4.29 5.17 -7.33
C ALA A 50 4.76 6.64 -7.46
N ARG A 51 4.35 7.34 -8.52
CA ARG A 51 4.62 8.77 -8.69
C ARG A 51 3.99 9.60 -7.56
N ARG A 52 2.72 9.36 -7.24
CA ARG A 52 2.00 10.06 -6.15
C ARG A 52 2.64 9.82 -4.79
N LEU A 53 3.12 8.60 -4.54
CA LEU A 53 3.87 8.27 -3.32
C LEU A 53 5.19 9.04 -3.25
N ARG A 54 5.98 9.07 -4.32
CA ARG A 54 7.25 9.82 -4.35
C ARG A 54 7.06 11.31 -4.09
N VAL A 55 6.01 11.92 -4.64
CA VAL A 55 5.68 13.33 -4.35
C VAL A 55 5.34 13.51 -2.87
N ALA A 56 4.47 12.65 -2.33
CA ALA A 56 4.00 12.77 -0.95
C ALA A 56 5.01 12.32 0.12
N LEU A 57 6.09 11.62 -0.26
CA LEU A 57 7.17 11.17 0.62
C LEU A 57 8.50 11.87 0.33
N GLY A 58 8.51 12.76 -0.68
CA GLY A 58 9.68 13.49 -1.10
C GLY A 58 10.12 14.53 -0.06
N PRO A 59 11.30 15.14 -0.25
CA PRO A 59 11.86 16.12 0.69
C PRO A 59 10.91 17.31 0.96
N ASP A 60 10.09 17.67 -0.03
CA ASP A 60 9.14 18.79 0.06
C ASP A 60 7.78 18.39 0.66
N ALA A 61 7.63 17.16 1.16
CA ALA A 61 6.36 16.67 1.71
C ALA A 61 6.00 17.25 3.10
N SER A 62 6.88 18.06 3.69
CA SER A 62 6.79 18.51 5.09
C SER A 62 6.40 19.99 5.25
N ASP A 63 6.10 20.71 4.16
CA ASP A 63 5.56 22.08 4.18
C ASP A 63 4.03 22.10 4.15
#